data_AF-A0A1Z9P8W4-F1
#
_entry.id   AF-A0A1Z9P8W4-F1
#
_cell.length_a   1.000
_cell.length_b   1.000
_cell.length_c   1.000
_cell.angle_alpha   90.00
_cell.angle_beta   90.00
_cell.angle_gamma   90.00
#
_symmetry.space_group_name_H-M   'P 1'
#
loop_
_entity.id
_entity.type
_entity.pdbx_description
1 polymer ?
#
loop_
_entity_poly.entity_id
_entity_poly.type
_entity_poly.pdbx_seq_one_letter_code
_entity_poly.pdbx_strand_id
1 'polypeptide(L)'
;MIPLAYGSLNDLIDDGNNNEPLPVVHYKEFPFEEIRNEAGDYFRTINALLDLGFKTNQIWSVNFTDGDDPAIYGTYTYAPSYHSVDLLGFIATRETHDNNTYYNERIDMADFEGRAHGESPG
;
A
#
# COMPACT_ATOMS: atom_id res chain seq x y z
N MET A 1 -14.19 18.36 -26.07
CA MET A 1 -13.54 18.81 -24.82
C MET A 1 -14.56 18.64 -23.72
N ILE A 2 -14.49 17.55 -22.97
CA ILE A 2 -15.44 17.19 -21.91
C ILE A 2 -14.66 17.28 -20.60
N PRO A 3 -15.13 18.00 -19.57
CA PRO A 3 -14.41 18.10 -18.31
C PRO A 3 -14.52 16.77 -17.57
N LEU A 4 -13.39 16.22 -17.14
CA LEU A 4 -13.37 15.12 -16.17
C LEU A 4 -13.68 15.74 -14.80
N ALA A 5 -14.93 15.65 -14.38
CA ALA A 5 -15.29 15.85 -12.99
C ALA A 5 -14.70 14.69 -12.20
N TYR A 6 -13.78 14.98 -11.29
CA TYR A 6 -13.41 14.06 -10.23
C TYR A 6 -14.65 13.86 -9.36
N GLY A 7 -15.41 12.80 -9.64
CA GLY A 7 -16.49 12.35 -8.79
C GLY A 7 -15.92 12.01 -7.42
N SER A 8 -16.56 12.52 -6.38
CA SER A 8 -16.30 12.08 -5.01
C SER A 8 -16.42 10.56 -4.96
N LEU A 9 -15.55 9.88 -4.20
CA LEU A 9 -15.62 8.42 -3.97
C LEU A 9 -16.99 7.92 -3.48
N ASN A 10 -17.88 8.83 -3.06
CA ASN A 10 -19.26 8.56 -2.68
C ASN A 10 -20.22 8.34 -3.87
N ASP A 11 -19.86 8.70 -5.11
CA ASP A 11 -20.74 8.56 -6.28
C ASP A 11 -20.62 7.19 -6.99
N LEU A 12 -19.76 6.29 -6.49
CA LEU A 12 -19.53 4.95 -7.05
C LEU A 12 -20.34 3.83 -6.37
N ILE A 13 -21.27 4.15 -5.47
CA ILE A 13 -22.04 3.14 -4.73
C ILE A 13 -23.54 3.46 -4.79
N ASP A 14 -24.19 3.05 -5.88
CA ASP A 14 -25.63 2.77 -5.87
C ASP A 14 -25.97 1.69 -6.91
N ASP A 15 -25.63 0.43 -6.61
CA ASP A 15 -26.14 -0.76 -7.28
C ASP A 15 -26.92 -1.68 -6.33
N GLY A 16 -27.51 -1.11 -5.28
CA GLY A 16 -28.66 -1.70 -4.59
C GLY A 16 -28.45 -3.07 -3.94
N ASN A 17 -27.22 -3.51 -3.65
CA ASN A 17 -27.01 -4.81 -3.00
C ASN A 17 -25.73 -4.95 -2.14
N ASN A 18 -25.29 -3.90 -1.43
CA ASN A 18 -23.96 -3.88 -0.81
C ASN A 18 -24.04 -3.78 0.73
N ASN A 19 -24.19 -4.92 1.39
CA ASN A 19 -23.93 -5.05 2.83
C ASN A 19 -22.45 -5.31 3.14
N GLU A 20 -21.58 -5.22 2.12
CA GLU A 20 -20.13 -5.32 2.33
C GLU A 20 -19.63 -4.02 2.96
N PRO A 21 -18.92 -4.10 4.10
CA PRO A 21 -18.41 -2.91 4.77
C PRO A 21 -17.40 -2.21 3.87
N LEU A 22 -17.45 -0.87 3.87
CA LEU A 22 -16.42 -0.06 3.21
C LEU A 22 -15.03 -0.41 3.77
N PRO A 23 -13.96 -0.28 2.95
CA PRO A 23 -12.61 -0.46 3.44
C PRO A 23 -12.27 0.54 4.54
N VAL A 24 -11.57 0.05 5.56
CA VAL A 24 -11.03 0.88 6.65
C VAL A 24 -9.67 1.40 6.21
N VAL A 25 -9.56 2.72 6.03
CA VAL A 25 -8.32 3.35 5.58
C VAL A 25 -7.70 4.16 6.71
N HIS A 26 -6.43 3.90 7.00
CA HIS A 26 -5.64 4.65 7.97
C HIS A 26 -4.59 5.50 7.24
N TYR A 27 -4.54 6.80 7.55
CA TYR A 27 -3.52 7.72 7.03
C TYR A 27 -2.44 7.93 8.09
N LYS A 28 -1.44 7.04 8.09
CA LYS A 28 -0.31 7.02 9.02
C LYS A 28 0.78 6.07 8.50
N GLU A 29 1.94 6.11 9.14
CA GLU A 29 3.01 5.13 8.94
C GLU A 29 2.51 3.69 9.11
N PHE A 30 2.99 2.80 8.26
CA PHE A 30 2.66 1.38 8.35
C PHE A 30 3.18 0.81 9.68
N PRO A 31 2.30 0.24 10.53
CA PRO A 31 2.65 -0.01 11.93
C PRO A 31 3.39 -1.33 12.17
N PHE A 32 3.65 -2.12 11.12
CA PHE A 32 4.17 -3.48 11.23
C PHE A 32 5.57 -3.60 10.64
N GLU A 33 6.36 -4.53 11.17
CA GLU A 33 7.68 -4.86 10.63
C GLU A 33 7.52 -5.49 9.24
N GLU A 34 8.13 -4.88 8.23
CA GLU A 34 8.14 -5.41 6.88
C GLU A 34 9.15 -6.56 6.73
N ILE A 35 8.64 -7.74 6.40
CA ILE A 35 9.47 -8.87 6.00
C ILE A 35 9.62 -8.82 4.47
N ARG A 36 10.86 -8.51 4.06
CA ARG A 36 11.28 -8.39 2.66
C ARG A 36 12.13 -9.60 2.25
N ASN A 37 12.52 -9.66 0.98
CA ASN A 37 13.41 -10.72 0.51
C ASN A 37 14.83 -10.55 1.08
N GLU A 38 15.72 -11.51 0.81
CA GLU A 38 17.10 -11.50 1.32
C GLU A 38 17.93 -10.27 0.90
N ALA A 39 17.55 -9.60 -0.20
CA ALA A 39 18.20 -8.39 -0.68
C ALA A 39 17.60 -7.10 -0.06
N GLY A 40 16.54 -7.21 0.75
CA GLY A 40 15.81 -6.06 1.29
C GLY A 40 14.79 -5.46 0.33
N ASP A 41 14.47 -6.15 -0.77
CA ASP A 41 13.48 -5.73 -1.77
C ASP A 41 12.11 -6.37 -1.54
N TYR A 42 11.08 -5.78 -2.15
CA TYR A 42 9.74 -6.38 -2.21
C TYR A 42 9.72 -7.70 -2.99
N PHE A 43 8.88 -8.63 -2.55
CA PHE A 43 8.60 -9.86 -3.29
C PHE A 43 7.81 -9.54 -4.57
N ARG A 44 8.12 -10.23 -5.66
CA ARG A 44 7.44 -10.02 -6.96
C ARG A 44 6.12 -10.76 -7.08
N THR A 45 5.92 -11.80 -6.28
CA THR A 45 4.69 -12.62 -6.32
C THR A 45 4.29 -13.05 -4.92
N ILE A 46 2.98 -13.22 -4.72
CA ILE A 46 2.41 -13.79 -3.49
C ILE A 46 2.91 -15.22 -3.28
N ASN A 47 3.05 -16.01 -4.36
CA ASN A 47 3.51 -17.40 -4.26
C ASN A 47 4.88 -17.53 -3.60
N ALA A 48 5.81 -16.60 -3.86
CA ALA A 48 7.11 -16.60 -3.19
C ALA A 48 6.98 -16.49 -1.65
N LEU A 49 5.99 -15.75 -1.16
CA LEU A 49 5.71 -15.62 0.27
C LEU A 49 4.96 -16.83 0.83
N LEU A 50 4.05 -17.42 0.05
CA LEU A 50 3.38 -18.67 0.43
C LEU A 50 4.36 -19.84 0.53
N ASP A 51 5.33 -19.93 -0.38
CA ASP A 51 6.38 -20.95 -0.37
C ASP A 51 7.31 -20.81 0.85
N LEU A 52 7.45 -19.59 1.39
CA LEU A 52 8.13 -19.31 2.65
C LEU A 52 7.28 -19.62 3.89
N GLY A 53 6.02 -20.02 3.71
CA GLY A 53 5.11 -20.42 4.78
C GLY A 53 4.24 -19.31 5.37
N PHE A 54 4.24 -18.11 4.77
CA PHE A 54 3.30 -17.06 5.17
C PHE A 54 1.88 -17.39 4.72
N LYS A 55 0.89 -16.88 5.46
CA LYS A 55 -0.51 -16.98 5.08
C LYS A 55 -0.92 -15.79 4.22
N THR A 56 -1.94 -15.95 3.38
CA THR A 56 -2.45 -14.87 2.53
C THR A 56 -2.85 -13.61 3.31
N ASN A 57 -3.35 -13.79 4.54
CA ASN A 57 -3.71 -12.68 5.42
C ASN A 57 -2.53 -12.08 6.20
N GLN A 58 -1.30 -12.51 5.92
CA GLN A 58 -0.06 -11.90 6.42
C GLN A 58 0.70 -11.21 5.28
N ILE A 59 0.14 -11.17 4.07
CA ILE A 59 0.80 -10.67 2.87
C ILE A 59 0.09 -9.40 2.43
N TRP A 60 0.87 -8.34 2.28
CA TRP A 60 0.39 -7.03 1.87
C TRP A 60 0.91 -6.70 0.47
N SER A 61 0.04 -6.16 -0.38
CA SER A 61 0.48 -5.48 -1.60
C SER A 61 0.97 -4.09 -1.24
N VAL A 62 2.07 -3.68 -1.85
CA VAL A 62 2.65 -2.34 -1.69
C VAL A 62 2.58 -1.61 -3.02
N ASN A 63 1.99 -0.42 -2.98
CA ASN A 63 1.82 0.47 -4.12
C ASN A 63 2.42 1.83 -3.78
N PHE A 64 2.82 2.58 -4.79
CA PHE A 64 3.24 3.97 -4.61
C PHE A 64 2.50 4.84 -5.60
N THR A 65 1.90 5.91 -5.11
CA THR A 65 1.24 6.91 -5.93
C THR A 65 1.90 8.26 -5.68
N ASP A 66 2.15 8.97 -6.76
CA ASP A 66 2.58 10.36 -6.73
C ASP A 66 1.53 11.22 -6.02
N GLY A 67 1.97 12.14 -5.16
CA GLY A 67 1.08 13.13 -4.57
C GLY A 67 0.57 14.13 -5.61
N ASP A 68 -0.40 14.96 -5.23
CA ASP A 68 -0.90 16.05 -6.08
C ASP A 68 0.23 16.99 -6.55
N ASP A 69 1.27 17.13 -5.72
CA ASP A 69 2.55 17.69 -6.11
C ASP A 69 3.64 16.62 -5.93
N PRO A 70 4.04 15.93 -7.02
CA PRO A 70 5.01 14.84 -6.96
C PRO A 70 6.42 15.30 -6.57
N ALA A 71 6.71 16.61 -6.61
CA ALA A 71 7.98 17.14 -6.13
C ALA A 71 8.02 17.29 -4.60
N ILE A 72 6.86 17.20 -3.94
CA ILE A 72 6.72 17.46 -2.49
C ILE A 72 6.49 16.15 -1.74
N TYR A 73 5.62 15.27 -2.23
CA TYR A 73 5.31 14.04 -1.50
C TYR A 73 4.81 12.93 -2.41
N GLY A 74 4.95 11.70 -1.92
CA GLY A 74 4.30 10.50 -2.45
C GLY A 74 3.56 9.76 -1.35
N THR A 75 2.80 8.74 -1.74
CA THR A 75 2.06 7.89 -0.79
C THR A 75 2.36 6.42 -1.08
N TYR A 76 2.88 5.71 -0.07
CA TYR A 76 2.86 4.26 -0.06
C TYR A 76 1.52 3.77 0.45
N THR A 77 0.92 2.84 -0.28
CA THR A 77 -0.31 2.17 0.14
C THR A 77 -0.02 0.70 0.41
N TYR A 78 -0.36 0.27 1.63
CA TYR A 78 -0.31 -1.11 2.07
C TYR A 78 -1.73 -1.66 2.12
N ALA A 79 -2.02 -2.65 1.29
CA ALA A 79 -3.34 -3.20 1.08
C ALA A 79 -3.34 -4.73 1.18
N PRO A 80 -4.51 -5.37 1.35
CA PRO A 80 -4.63 -6.82 1.23
C PRO A 80 -4.09 -7.32 -0.12
N SER A 81 -3.46 -8.49 -0.11
CA SER A 81 -2.67 -9.04 -1.23
C SER A 81 -3.35 -9.19 -2.60
N TYR A 82 -4.67 -9.04 -2.71
CA TYR A 82 -5.38 -9.13 -4.00
C TYR A 82 -5.48 -7.81 -4.77
N HIS A 83 -4.96 -6.68 -4.23
CA HIS A 83 -4.92 -5.41 -4.96
C HIS A 83 -3.69 -5.35 -5.89
N SER A 84 -3.87 -4.91 -7.14
CA SER A 84 -2.86 -5.12 -8.20
C SER A 84 -2.59 -3.92 -9.14
N VAL A 85 -3.28 -2.79 -8.96
CA VAL A 85 -3.03 -1.59 -9.77
C VAL A 85 -1.80 -0.86 -9.25
N ASP A 86 -0.83 -0.54 -10.12
CA ASP A 86 0.42 0.17 -9.78
C ASP A 86 1.23 -0.50 -8.65
N LEU A 87 1.35 -1.83 -8.75
CA LEU A 87 2.02 -2.67 -7.77
C LEU A 87 3.54 -2.56 -7.82
N LEU A 88 4.16 -2.14 -6.71
CA LEU A 88 5.60 -2.22 -6.52
C LEU A 88 6.05 -3.65 -6.18
N GLY A 89 5.27 -4.33 -5.34
CA GLY A 89 5.50 -5.71 -4.95
C GLY A 89 4.72 -6.08 -3.68
N PHE A 90 5.18 -7.13 -3.01
CA PHE A 90 4.56 -7.65 -1.79
C PHE A 90 5.55 -7.68 -0.64
N ILE A 91 5.03 -7.49 0.57
CA ILE A 91 5.73 -7.74 1.83
C ILE A 91 4.91 -8.70 2.68
N ALA A 92 5.56 -9.37 3.62
CA ALA A 92 4.86 -10.09 4.67
C ALA A 92 5.02 -9.39 6.02
N THR A 93 4.09 -9.65 6.92
CA THR A 93 4.13 -9.23 8.33
C THR A 93 3.95 -10.46 9.23
N ARG A 94 4.29 -10.34 10.51
CA ARG A 94 3.93 -11.40 11.48
C ARG A 94 2.45 -11.35 11.82
N GLU A 95 1.90 -10.15 11.82
CA GLU A 95 0.51 -9.81 12.07
C GLU A 95 -0.37 -10.20 10.88
N THR A 96 -1.62 -10.50 11.17
CA THR A 96 -2.64 -10.78 10.15
C THR A 96 -3.54 -9.57 9.92
N HIS A 97 -3.94 -9.33 8.67
CA HIS A 97 -5.01 -8.40 8.34
C HIS A 97 -6.37 -9.08 8.19
N ASP A 98 -7.41 -8.26 8.17
CA ASP A 98 -8.82 -8.64 8.05
C ASP A 98 -9.32 -8.66 6.59
N ASN A 99 -8.43 -8.38 5.63
CA ASN A 99 -8.76 -8.18 4.21
C ASN A 99 -9.61 -6.92 3.94
N ASN A 100 -9.73 -6.00 4.90
CA ASN A 100 -10.49 -4.77 4.71
C ASN A 100 -9.76 -3.52 5.19
N THR A 101 -8.60 -3.67 5.81
CA THR A 101 -7.76 -2.59 6.32
C THR A 101 -6.67 -2.18 5.32
N TYR A 102 -6.49 -0.87 5.16
CA TYR A 102 -5.49 -0.23 4.32
C TYR A 102 -4.69 0.79 5.12
N TYR A 103 -3.42 0.97 4.79
CA TYR A 103 -2.58 2.04 5.31
C TYR A 103 -2.02 2.89 4.18
N ASN A 104 -2.20 4.20 4.29
CA ASN A 104 -1.61 5.19 3.41
C ASN A 104 -0.56 5.97 4.19
N GLU A 105 0.69 5.68 3.89
CA GLU A 105 1.85 6.34 4.45
C GLU A 105 2.34 7.43 3.50
N ARG A 106 2.20 8.67 3.92
CA ARG A 106 2.73 9.83 3.18
C ARG A 106 4.22 9.97 3.46
N ILE A 107 5.00 10.06 2.39
CA ILE A 107 6.44 10.32 2.45
C ILE A 107 6.70 11.68 1.84
N ASP A 108 7.41 12.55 2.56
CA ASP A 108 7.95 13.78 1.98
C ASP A 108 9.09 13.40 1.02
N MET A 109 9.10 13.96 -0.18
CA MET A 109 10.15 13.66 -1.15
C MET A 109 11.53 14.11 -0.67
N ALA A 110 11.60 15.13 0.21
CA ALA A 110 12.84 15.51 0.87
C ALA A 110 13.41 14.37 1.75
N ASP A 111 12.53 13.57 2.39
CA ASP A 111 12.93 12.41 3.20
C ASP A 111 13.28 11.19 2.33
N PHE A 112 12.66 11.08 1.15
CA PHE A 112 12.93 10.01 0.20
C PHE A 112 14.37 10.07 -0.34
N GLU A 113 14.87 11.27 -0.66
CA GLU A 113 16.25 11.48 -1.09
C GLU A 113 17.28 11.08 -0.01
N GLY A 114 16.96 11.30 1.27
CA GLY A 114 17.80 10.84 2.39
C GLY A 114 17.88 9.31 2.51
N ARG A 115 16.77 8.61 2.28
CA ARG A 115 16.72 7.13 2.35
C ARG A 115 17.43 6.44 1.19
N ALA A 116 17.43 7.03 -0.01
CA ALA A 116 18.13 6.47 -1.17
C ALA A 116 19.66 6.52 -1.06
N HIS A 117 20.20 7.40 -0.21
CA HIS A 117 21.64 7.59 -0.01
C HIS A 117 22.22 6.88 1.23
N GLY A 118 21.41 6.13 1.99
CA GLY A 118 21.91 5.33 3.10
C GLY A 118 22.43 6.13 4.30
N GLU A 119 22.01 7.39 4.44
CA GLU A 119 22.30 8.17 5.64
C GLU A 119 21.25 7.87 6.71
N SER A 120 21.64 7.06 7.71
CA SER A 120 20.86 6.93 8.95
C SER A 120 20.70 8.30 9.60
N PRO A 121 19.49 8.69 10.04
CA PRO A 121 19.35 9.87 10.89
C PRO A 121 20.08 9.62 12.21
N GLY A 122 20.95 10.56 12.59
CA GLY A 122 21.67 10.58 13.88
C GLY A 122 20.85 11.16 15.01
#